data_AF-A0A843CI35-F1
#
_entry.id   AF-A0A843CI35-F1
#
_cell.length_a   1.000
_cell.length_b   1.000
_cell.length_c   1.000
_cell.angle_alpha   90.00
_cell.angle_beta   90.00
_cell.angle_gamma   90.00
#
_symmetry.space_group_name_H-M   'P 1'
#
loop_
_entity.id
_entity.type
_entity.pdbx_description
1 polymer ?
#
loop_
_entity_poly.entity_id
_entity_poly.type
_entity_poly.pdbx_seq_one_letter_code
_entity_poly.pdbx_strand_id
1 'polypeptide(L)' 'MRDRDVMNLLDQLELYALKVGGKSASQRDYWLFVYNSMKSGLLMTKSLEKHLRYKLRELGVSKE' A
#
# COMPACT_ATOMS: atom_id res chain seq x y z
N MET A 1 -0.45 11.22 13.89
CA MET A 1 -0.72 9.78 13.69
C MET A 1 0.60 9.03 13.75
N ARG A 2 0.68 7.88 14.42
CA ARG A 2 1.88 7.04 14.36
C ARG A 2 1.86 6.24 13.06
N ASP A 3 3.03 5.86 12.55
CA ASP A 3 3.14 5.06 11.32
C ASP A 3 2.27 3.78 11.36
N ARG A 4 2.12 3.18 12.54
CA ARG A 4 1.22 2.03 12.75
C ARG A 4 -0.25 2.34 12.48
N ASP A 5 -0.72 3.52 12.87
CA ASP A 5 -2.11 3.93 12.66
C ASP A 5 -2.35 4.17 11.15
N VAL A 6 -1.35 4.69 10.44
CA VAL A 6 -1.37 4.84 8.97
C VAL A 6 -1.38 3.48 8.27
N MET A 7 -0.51 2.55 8.66
CA MET A 7 -0.47 1.19 8.08
C MET A 7 -1.81 0.47 8.24
N ASN A 8 -2.39 0.50 9.44
CA ASN A 8 -3.70 -0.09 9.69
C ASN A 8 -4.80 0.53 8.82
N LEU A 9 -4.76 1.85 8.60
CA LEU A 9 -5.71 2.53 7.74
C LEU A 9 -5.55 2.10 6.28
N LEU A 10 -4.32 1.97 5.78
CA LEU A 10 -4.04 1.50 4.42
C LEU A 10 -4.53 0.05 4.23
N ASP A 11 -4.32 -0.83 5.21
CA ASP A 11 -4.85 -2.20 5.18
C ASP A 11 -6.39 -2.22 5.13
N GLN A 12 -7.07 -1.33 5.88
CA GLN A 12 -8.54 -1.23 5.83
C GLN A 12 -9.04 -0.71 4.47
N LEU A 13 -8.33 0.27 3.89
CA LEU A 13 -8.65 0.82 2.58
C LEU A 13 -8.42 -0.19 1.46
N GLU A 14 -7.43 -1.08 1.58
CA GLU A 14 -7.26 -2.21 0.67
C GLU A 14 -8.54 -3.06 0.65
N LEU A 15 -9.00 -3.53 1.82
CA LEU A 15 -10.19 -4.38 1.93
C LEU A 15 -11.43 -3.69 1.34
N TYR A 16 -11.59 -2.40 1.59
CA TYR A 16 -12.67 -1.60 1.01
C TYR A 16 -12.56 -1.52 -0.52
N ALA A 17 -11.37 -1.18 -1.04
CA ALA A 17 -11.14 -1.04 -2.48
C ALA A 17 -11.39 -2.37 -3.22
N LEU A 18 -10.93 -3.49 -2.67
CA LEU A 18 -11.19 -4.82 -3.21
C LEU A 18 -12.69 -5.17 -3.17
N LYS A 19 -13.37 -4.85 -2.07
CA LYS A 19 -14.81 -5.09 -1.93
C LYS A 19 -15.63 -4.30 -2.95
N VAL A 20 -15.30 -3.02 -3.15
CA VAL A 20 -16.04 -2.12 -4.05
C VAL A 20 -15.70 -2.39 -5.51
N GLY A 21 -14.42 -2.62 -5.83
CA GLY A 21 -14.00 -2.88 -7.21
C GLY A 21 -14.28 -4.32 -7.69
N GLY A 22 -14.59 -5.26 -6.78
CA GLY A 22 -14.96 -6.61 -7.15
C GLY A 22 -13.86 -7.31 -7.97
N LYS A 23 -14.22 -7.91 -9.12
CA LYS A 23 -13.29 -8.70 -9.95
C LYS A 23 -12.22 -7.88 -10.67
N SER A 24 -12.38 -6.57 -10.80
CA SER A 24 -11.41 -5.70 -11.47
C SER A 24 -10.39 -5.09 -10.50
N ALA A 25 -10.60 -5.22 -9.18
CA ALA A 25 -9.66 -4.71 -8.19
C ALA A 25 -8.53 -5.72 -7.92
N SER A 26 -7.31 -5.22 -7.99
CA SER A 26 -6.08 -5.98 -7.77
C SER A 26 -5.36 -5.44 -6.55
N GLN A 27 -5.03 -6.33 -5.61
CA GLN A 27 -4.20 -5.99 -4.44
C GLN A 27 -2.88 -5.37 -4.87
N ARG A 28 -2.29 -5.93 -5.94
CA ARG A 28 -1.04 -5.44 -6.52
C ARG A 28 -1.17 -3.99 -6.98
N ASP A 29 -2.24 -3.65 -7.69
CA ASP A 29 -2.42 -2.31 -8.24
C ASP A 29 -2.71 -1.28 -7.15
N TYR A 30 -3.48 -1.69 -6.12
CA TYR A 30 -3.71 -0.88 -4.93
C TYR A 30 -2.40 -0.51 -4.22
N TRP A 31 -1.59 -1.50 -3.86
CA TRP A 31 -0.33 -1.24 -3.13
C TRP A 31 0.71 -0.52 -3.99
N LEU A 32 0.71 -0.74 -5.30
CA LEU A 32 1.54 0.03 -6.23
C LEU A 32 1.14 1.51 -6.26
N PHE A 33 -0.17 1.80 -6.32
CA PHE A 33 -0.70 3.15 -6.27
C PHE A 33 -0.35 3.85 -4.95
N VAL A 34 -0.55 3.17 -3.81
CA VAL A 34 -0.20 3.71 -2.48
C VAL A 34 1.29 4.03 -2.41
N TYR A 35 2.16 3.09 -2.80
CA TYR A 35 3.61 3.31 -2.77
C TYR A 35 4.03 4.50 -3.63
N ASN A 36 3.54 4.59 -4.87
CA ASN A 36 3.90 5.68 -5.78
C ASN A 36 3.40 7.03 -5.26
N SER A 37 2.18 7.08 -4.74
CA SER A 37 1.57 8.29 -4.17
C SER A 37 2.31 8.77 -2.92
N MET A 38 2.69 7.86 -2.02
CA MET A 38 3.43 8.23 -0.81
C MET A 38 4.87 8.64 -1.12
N LYS A 39 5.49 8.00 -2.13
CA LYS A 39 6.85 8.34 -2.58
C LYS A 39 6.91 9.72 -3.25
N SER A 40 5.90 10.08 -4.05
CA SER A 40 5.83 11.40 -4.69
C SER A 40 5.41 12.52 -3.74
N GLY A 41 4.57 12.23 -2.75
CA GLY A 41 4.04 13.23 -1.81
C GLY A 41 4.92 13.56 -0.59
N LEU A 42 6.13 13.01 -0.49
CA LEU A 42 7.04 13.15 0.69
C LEU A 42 6.43 12.67 2.03
N LEU A 43 5.36 11.86 1.99
CA LEU A 43 4.70 11.28 3.17
C LEU A 43 5.34 9.94 3.60
N MET A 44 6.48 9.58 3.00
CA MET A 44 7.12 8.27 3.17
C MET A 44 8.15 8.30 4.29
N THR A 45 7.79 7.78 5.47
CA THR A 45 8.77 7.46 6.52
C THR A 45 9.49 6.15 6.19
N LYS A 46 10.66 5.91 6.80
CA LYS A 46 11.40 4.64 6.64
C LYS A 46 10.57 3.41 7.06
N SER A 47 9.75 3.56 8.10
CA SER A 47 8.88 2.47 8.58
C SER A 47 7.79 2.14 7.56
N LEU A 48 7.14 3.17 7.02
CA LEU A 48 6.12 3.03 5.98
C LEU A 48 6.71 2.46 4.69
N GLU A 49 7.89 2.92 4.28
CA GLU A 49 8.56 2.38 3.11
C GLU A 49 8.85 0.88 3.26
N LYS A 50 9.36 0.47 4.44
CA LYS A 50 9.62 -0.95 4.73
C LYS A 50 8.35 -1.79 4.66
N HIS A 51 7.26 -1.30 5.24
CA HIS A 51 5.97 -2.00 5.19
C HIS A 51 5.43 -2.12 3.75
N LEU A 52 5.46 -1.05 2.98
CA LEU A 52 4.96 -1.05 1.60
C LEU A 52 5.81 -1.92 0.68
N ARG A 53 7.14 -1.92 0.83
CA ARG A 53 8.03 -2.82 0.10
C ARG A 53 7.76 -4.29 0.46
N TYR A 54 7.48 -4.57 1.73
CA TYR A 54 7.09 -5.91 2.17
C TYR A 54 5.79 -6.38 1.48
N LYS A 55 4.72 -5.58 1.50
CA LYS A 55 3.45 -5.88 0.80
C LYS A 55 3.64 -6.11 -0.69
N LEU A 56 4.40 -5.23 -1.35
CA LEU A 56 4.70 -5.35 -2.78
C LEU A 56 5.48 -6.65 -3.09
N ARG A 57 6.45 -7.02 -2.25
CA ARG A 57 7.21 -8.26 -2.41
C ARG A 57 6.35 -9.50 -2.27
N GLU A 58 5.43 -9.54 -1.30
CA GLU A 58 4.46 -10.65 -1.14
C GLU A 58 3.58 -10.81 -2.39
N LEU A 59 3.33 -9.72 -3.10
CA LEU A 59 2.55 -9.67 -4.34
C LEU A 59 3.39 -9.89 -5.60
N GLY A 60 4.65 -10.31 -5.46
CA GLY A 60 5.56 -10.56 -6.59
C GLY A 60 6.06 -9.31 -7.31
N VAL A 61 5.90 -8.13 -6.70
CA VAL A 61 6.42 -6.86 -7.23
C VAL A 61 7.80 -6.61 -6.65
N SER A 62 8.85 -6.90 -7.42
CA SER A 62 10.20 -6.43 -7.11
C SER A 62 10.33 -4.97 -7.52
N LYS A 63 10.37 -4.06 -6.54
CA LYS A 63 10.94 -2.72 -6.74
C LYS A 63 12.34 -2.73 -6.15
N GLU A 64 13.33 -2.77 -7.03
CA GLU A 64 14.72 -2.39 -6.71
C GLU A 64 14.72 -0.95 -6.16
#